data_AF-A0A7Z7IPU3-F1
#
_entry.id   AF-A0A7Z7IPU3-F1
#
_cell.length_a   1.000
_cell.length_b   1.000
_cell.length_c   1.000
_cell.angle_alpha   90.00
_cell.angle_beta   90.00
_cell.angle_gamma   90.00
#
_symmetry.space_group_name_H-M   'P 1'
#
loop_
_entity.id
_entity.type
_entity.pdbx_description
1 polymer ?
#
loop_
_entity_poly.entity_id
_entity_poly.type
_entity_poly.pdbx_seq_one_letter_code
_entity_poly.pdbx_strand_id
1 'polypeptide(L)'
;MRTPISARCCARCRSPRDSLERRRSRPISSFWKLRHKIEIYNLTGRVVECPIDEINRPRGRQKAKLRIPPAAEQIARLFAGWRGELTTCRKFGPVARNYAAARLMSEVGLRVNEARHLDLADIKWDLGRFGKLHVRHGKGARGSGPVSAWCR
;
A
#
# COMPACT_ATOMS: atom_id res chain seq x y z
N MET A 1 58.03 4.48 20.36
CA MET A 1 56.98 3.61 20.95
C MET A 1 55.64 4.33 20.86
N ARG A 2 54.74 3.91 19.95
CA ARG A 2 53.34 4.36 19.87
C ARG A 2 52.48 3.10 19.90
N THR A 3 51.61 2.98 20.88
CA THR A 3 50.68 1.86 21.02
C THR A 3 49.58 1.94 19.94
N PRO A 4 49.13 0.82 19.37
CA PRO A 4 47.99 0.83 18.46
C PRO A 4 46.70 0.88 19.27
N ILE A 5 45.88 1.90 18.99
CA ILE A 5 44.51 2.00 19.49
C ILE A 5 43.73 0.80 18.94
N SER A 6 43.19 -0.01 19.83
CA SER A 6 42.44 -1.22 19.53
C SER A 6 41.29 -0.95 18.56
N ALA A 7 41.23 -1.71 17.48
CA ALA A 7 40.12 -1.80 16.53
C ALA A 7 38.88 -2.47 17.16
N ARG A 8 38.28 -1.84 18.18
CA ARG A 8 37.02 -2.25 18.80
C ARG A 8 36.02 -1.10 18.84
N CYS A 9 35.58 -0.62 17.68
CA CYS A 9 34.26 0.02 17.56
C CYS A 9 33.97 0.38 16.10
N CYS A 10 33.45 -0.57 15.30
CA CYS A 10 32.85 -0.21 14.01
C CYS A 10 31.66 -1.09 13.63
N ALA A 11 30.91 -1.60 14.62
CA ALA A 11 29.66 -2.33 14.39
C ALA A 11 28.40 -1.48 14.62
N ARG A 12 28.54 -0.23 15.09
CA ARG A 12 27.43 0.58 15.62
C ARG A 12 27.15 1.89 14.87
N CYS A 13 27.60 2.00 13.62
CA CYS A 13 27.26 3.13 12.74
C CYS A 13 26.35 2.71 11.56
N ARG A 14 25.49 1.70 11.73
CA ARG A 14 24.39 1.46 10.77
C ARG A 14 23.23 2.38 11.13
N SER A 15 23.06 3.43 10.35
CA SER A 15 21.92 4.34 10.49
C SER A 15 20.60 3.55 10.31
N PRO A 16 19.53 3.83 11.07
CA PRO A 16 18.23 3.20 10.84
C PRO A 16 17.69 3.41 9.41
N ARG A 17 18.14 4.46 8.72
CA ARG A 17 17.74 4.83 7.35
C ARG A 17 18.16 3.80 6.31
N ASP A 18 19.41 3.32 6.38
CA ASP A 18 19.94 2.32 5.43
C ASP A 18 19.18 0.99 5.47
N SER A 19 18.64 0.63 6.64
CA SER A 19 17.90 -0.62 6.82
C SER A 19 16.50 -0.58 6.17
N LEU A 20 15.86 0.59 6.16
CA LEU A 20 14.54 0.81 5.57
C LEU A 20 14.59 0.92 4.05
N GLU A 21 15.61 1.60 3.52
CA GLU A 21 15.79 1.77 2.07
C GLU A 21 16.11 0.45 1.39
N ARG A 22 17.01 -0.35 1.97
CA ARG A 22 17.24 -1.74 1.55
C ARG A 22 15.94 -2.53 1.57
N ARG A 23 15.14 -2.48 2.64
CA ARG A 23 13.86 -3.22 2.71
C ARG A 23 12.87 -2.85 1.60
N ARG A 24 12.92 -1.62 1.05
CA ARG A 24 11.99 -1.13 0.02
C ARG A 24 12.40 -1.43 -1.42
N SER A 25 13.69 -1.58 -1.72
CA SER A 25 14.18 -1.77 -3.10
C SER A 25 13.78 -3.14 -3.69
N ARG A 26 13.82 -4.20 -2.86
CA ARG A 26 13.46 -5.56 -3.25
C ARG A 26 12.04 -5.76 -3.79
N PRO A 27 10.97 -5.29 -3.11
CA PRO A 27 9.61 -5.48 -3.60
C PRO A 27 9.35 -4.77 -4.92
N ILE A 28 9.96 -3.62 -5.18
CA ILE A 28 9.77 -2.86 -6.42
C ILE A 28 10.38 -3.63 -7.60
N SER A 29 11.66 -3.99 -7.54
CA SER A 29 12.29 -4.75 -8.64
C SER A 29 11.62 -6.11 -8.88
N SER A 30 11.17 -6.78 -7.82
CA SER A 30 10.44 -8.05 -7.94
C SER A 30 9.05 -7.87 -8.56
N PHE A 31 8.35 -6.77 -8.24
CA PHE A 31 7.04 -6.45 -8.79
C PHE A 31 7.10 -6.22 -10.32
N TRP A 32 8.06 -5.44 -10.79
CA TRP A 32 8.25 -5.17 -12.22
C TRP A 32 8.53 -6.45 -13.00
N LYS A 33 9.40 -7.32 -12.47
CA LYS A 33 9.69 -8.62 -13.07
C LYS A 33 8.50 -9.57 -13.09
N LEU A 34 7.68 -9.55 -12.04
CA LEU A 34 6.58 -10.49 -11.89
C LEU A 34 5.34 -10.07 -12.70
N ARG A 35 5.15 -8.76 -12.89
CA ARG A 35 3.95 -8.20 -13.55
C ARG A 35 4.19 -7.69 -14.98
N HIS A 36 5.33 -7.06 -15.25
CA HIS A 36 5.56 -6.30 -16.48
C HIS A 36 6.70 -6.84 -17.35
N LYS A 37 7.27 -8.00 -17.02
CA LYS A 37 8.40 -8.58 -17.77
C LYS A 37 8.07 -8.81 -19.25
N ILE A 38 6.85 -9.27 -19.55
CA ILE A 38 6.39 -9.54 -20.92
C ILE A 38 6.16 -8.23 -21.66
N GLU A 39 5.45 -7.27 -21.04
CA GLU A 39 5.17 -5.96 -21.63
C GLU A 39 6.46 -5.19 -21.94
N ILE A 40 7.42 -5.17 -21.01
CA ILE A 40 8.69 -4.48 -21.22
C ILE A 40 9.54 -5.19 -22.29
N TYR A 41 9.53 -6.52 -22.33
CA TYR A 41 10.22 -7.27 -23.38
C TYR A 41 9.64 -6.97 -24.76
N ASN A 42 8.31 -6.92 -24.90
CA ASN A 42 7.66 -6.60 -26.16
C ASN A 42 7.95 -5.17 -26.62
N LEU A 43 8.07 -4.21 -25.68
CA LEU A 43 8.34 -2.81 -26.00
C LEU A 43 9.82 -2.49 -26.23
N THR A 44 10.74 -3.20 -25.57
CA THR A 44 12.17 -2.84 -25.57
C THR A 44 13.09 -3.91 -26.13
N GLY A 45 12.57 -5.12 -26.41
CA GLY A 45 13.36 -6.29 -26.81
C GLY A 45 14.32 -6.81 -25.73
N ARG A 46 14.35 -6.19 -24.54
CA ARG A 46 15.28 -6.51 -23.45
C ARG A 46 14.56 -7.17 -22.30
N VAL A 47 15.20 -8.20 -21.73
CA VAL A 47 14.71 -8.87 -20.53
C VAL A 47 15.04 -8.02 -19.31
N VAL A 48 14.03 -7.74 -18.48
CA VAL A 48 14.22 -6.95 -17.25
C VAL A 48 15.07 -7.72 -16.24
N GLU A 49 16.29 -7.25 -16.02
CA GLU A 49 17.19 -7.74 -14.97
C GLU A 49 17.02 -6.97 -13.65
N CYS A 50 17.55 -7.50 -12.55
CA CYS A 50 17.47 -6.82 -11.24
C CYS A 50 18.69 -5.91 -11.16
N PRO A 51 18.56 -4.57 -11.09
CA PRO A 51 19.71 -3.69 -10.92
C PRO A 51 20.30 -3.74 -9.50
N ILE A 52 19.73 -4.54 -8.60
CA ILE A 52 20.19 -4.71 -7.21
C ILE A 52 21.22 -5.82 -7.19
N ASP A 53 22.46 -5.46 -6.88
CA ASP A 53 23.59 -6.35 -6.65
C ASP A 53 23.35 -7.28 -5.44
N GLU A 54 24.09 -8.39 -5.41
CA GLU A 54 23.91 -9.44 -4.40
C GLU A 54 24.19 -8.95 -2.96
N ILE A 55 25.07 -7.95 -2.79
CA ILE A 55 25.46 -7.38 -1.50
C ILE A 55 24.36 -6.45 -0.96
N ASN A 56 23.73 -5.64 -1.81
CA ASN A 56 22.62 -4.78 -1.41
C ASN A 56 21.28 -5.50 -1.37
N ARG A 57 21.21 -6.75 -1.84
CA ARG A 57 20.00 -7.57 -1.81
C ARG A 57 19.61 -7.86 -0.34
N PRO A 58 18.53 -7.25 0.18
CA PRO A 58 18.11 -7.38 1.59
C PRO A 58 17.89 -8.84 1.94
N ARG A 59 18.46 -9.38 3.02
CA ARG A 59 18.26 -10.80 3.34
C ARG A 59 16.86 -11.04 3.93
N GLY A 60 16.09 -11.94 3.32
CA GLY A 60 14.73 -12.29 3.74
C GLY A 60 13.99 -13.14 2.71
N ARG A 61 13.20 -14.11 3.18
CA ARG A 61 12.52 -15.14 2.36
C ARG A 61 11.09 -14.74 1.94
N GLN A 62 10.73 -13.46 2.02
CA GLN A 62 9.42 -13.00 1.57
C GLN A 62 9.38 -13.02 0.04
N LYS A 63 8.87 -14.12 -0.51
CA LYS A 63 8.45 -14.19 -1.91
C LYS A 63 7.33 -13.15 -2.08
N ALA A 64 7.52 -12.18 -2.97
CA ALA A 64 6.43 -11.31 -3.39
C ALA A 64 5.36 -12.21 -4.01
N LYS A 65 4.29 -12.53 -3.26
CA LYS A 65 3.14 -13.25 -3.83
C LYS A 65 2.48 -12.28 -4.81
N LEU A 66 2.38 -12.67 -6.09
CA LEU A 66 1.61 -11.90 -7.06
C LEU A 66 0.17 -11.85 -6.56
N ARG A 67 -0.27 -10.67 -6.12
CA ARG A 67 -1.67 -10.44 -5.80
C ARG A 67 -2.32 -9.88 -7.06
N ILE A 68 -2.99 -10.76 -7.80
CA ILE A 68 -3.74 -10.36 -9.00
C ILE A 68 -4.98 -9.59 -8.50
N PRO A 69 -5.16 -8.31 -8.86
CA PRO A 69 -6.38 -7.60 -8.51
C PRO A 69 -7.57 -8.26 -9.25
N PRO A 70 -8.74 -8.40 -8.60
CA PRO A 70 -9.93 -8.94 -9.26
C PRO A 70 -10.35 -8.04 -10.42
N ALA A 71 -10.94 -8.63 -11.45
CA ALA A 71 -11.50 -7.89 -12.57
C ALA A 71 -12.70 -7.03 -12.12
N ALA A 72 -12.97 -5.92 -12.81
CA ALA A 72 -14.07 -5.01 -12.48
C ALA A 72 -15.43 -5.73 -12.42
N GLU A 73 -15.67 -6.69 -13.32
CA GLU A 73 -16.89 -7.50 -13.34
C GLU A 73 -17.04 -8.42 -12.11
N GLN A 74 -15.93 -8.93 -11.59
CA GLN A 74 -15.93 -9.75 -10.36
C GLN A 74 -16.29 -8.88 -9.17
N ILE A 75 -15.76 -7.65 -9.11
CA ILE A 75 -16.08 -6.67 -8.09
C ILE A 75 -17.56 -6.28 -8.16
N ALA A 76 -18.07 -5.99 -9.36
CA ALA A 76 -19.49 -5.64 -9.56
C ALA A 76 -20.43 -6.76 -9.10
N ARG A 77 -20.15 -8.02 -9.48
CA ARG A 77 -20.93 -9.19 -9.04
C ARG A 77 -20.94 -9.35 -7.52
N LEU A 78 -19.78 -9.20 -6.86
CA LEU A 78 -19.68 -9.26 -5.40
C LEU A 78 -20.61 -8.23 -4.73
N PHE A 79 -20.53 -6.97 -5.15
CA PHE A 79 -21.33 -5.91 -4.53
C PHE A 79 -22.82 -5.98 -4.90
N ALA A 80 -23.16 -6.54 -6.06
CA ALA A 80 -24.55 -6.81 -6.43
C ALA A 80 -25.16 -7.90 -5.53
N GLY A 81 -24.46 -9.02 -5.33
CA GLY A 81 -24.89 -10.09 -4.42
C GLY A 81 -25.04 -9.61 -2.97
N TRP A 82 -24.03 -8.88 -2.47
CA TRP A 82 -24.06 -8.35 -1.10
C TRP A 82 -25.19 -7.31 -0.91
N ARG A 83 -25.52 -6.52 -1.94
CA ARG A 83 -26.69 -5.63 -1.90
C ARG A 83 -28.00 -6.42 -1.78
N GLY A 84 -28.10 -7.57 -2.46
CA GLY A 84 -29.23 -8.49 -2.29
C GLY A 84 -29.34 -8.99 -0.85
N GLU A 85 -28.23 -9.43 -0.26
CA GLU A 85 -28.20 -9.90 1.14
C GLU A 85 -28.60 -8.82 2.15
N LEU A 86 -28.25 -7.54 1.90
CA LEU A 86 -28.66 -6.44 2.78
C LEU A 86 -30.17 -6.34 2.97
N THR A 87 -30.96 -6.77 1.98
CA THR A 87 -32.43 -6.72 2.04
C THR A 87 -33.02 -7.83 2.92
N THR A 88 -32.30 -8.95 3.09
CA THR A 88 -32.78 -10.14 3.82
C THR A 88 -32.09 -10.35 5.17
N CYS A 89 -31.07 -9.55 5.49
CA CYS A 89 -30.27 -9.69 6.70
C CYS A 89 -31.06 -9.43 7.99
N ARG A 90 -30.92 -10.33 8.98
CA ARG A 90 -31.48 -10.17 10.34
C ARG A 90 -31.02 -8.90 11.06
N LYS A 91 -29.74 -8.51 10.88
CA LYS A 91 -29.14 -7.34 11.54
C LYS A 91 -28.59 -6.38 10.49
N PHE A 92 -29.44 -5.46 10.04
CA PHE A 92 -29.08 -4.51 8.98
C PHE A 92 -27.87 -3.62 9.34
N GLY A 93 -27.86 -3.00 10.51
CA GLY A 93 -26.85 -1.99 10.88
C GLY A 93 -25.39 -2.45 10.72
N PRO A 94 -24.96 -3.58 11.30
CA PRO A 94 -23.60 -4.09 11.13
C PRO A 94 -23.26 -4.45 9.68
N VAL A 95 -24.19 -5.04 8.94
CA VAL A 95 -23.95 -5.48 7.55
C VAL A 95 -23.86 -4.27 6.61
N ALA A 96 -24.74 -3.28 6.77
CA ALA A 96 -24.73 -2.04 6.02
C ALA A 96 -23.43 -1.24 6.23
N ARG A 97 -22.91 -1.20 7.47
CA ARG A 97 -21.61 -0.59 7.78
C ARG A 97 -20.47 -1.29 7.06
N ASN A 98 -20.43 -2.61 7.11
CA ASN A 98 -19.39 -3.40 6.43
C ASN A 98 -19.45 -3.21 4.90
N TYR A 99 -20.67 -3.19 4.34
CA TYR A 99 -20.89 -2.93 2.91
C TYR A 99 -20.38 -1.53 2.52
N ALA A 100 -20.78 -0.49 3.24
CA ALA A 100 -20.38 0.88 2.96
C ALA A 100 -18.86 1.05 3.08
N ALA A 101 -18.24 0.49 4.12
CA ALA A 101 -16.80 0.53 4.31
C ALA A 101 -16.05 -0.20 3.19
N ALA A 102 -16.51 -1.40 2.79
CA ALA A 102 -15.92 -2.16 1.69
C ALA A 102 -16.04 -1.41 0.36
N ARG A 103 -17.18 -0.76 0.10
CA ARG A 103 -17.42 0.00 -1.12
C ARG A 103 -16.55 1.26 -1.18
N LEU A 104 -16.43 1.99 -0.07
CA LEU A 104 -15.52 3.13 0.02
C LEU A 104 -14.05 2.69 -0.20
N MET A 105 -13.64 1.57 0.39
CA MET A 105 -12.29 1.04 0.19
C MET A 105 -12.01 0.61 -1.26
N SER A 106 -13.01 0.10 -2.00
CA SER A 106 -12.83 -0.29 -3.40
C SER A 106 -12.72 0.89 -4.36
N GLU A 107 -13.49 1.96 -4.13
CA GLU A 107 -13.52 3.13 -5.01
C GLU A 107 -12.38 4.11 -4.72
N VAL A 108 -12.14 4.39 -3.43
CA VAL A 108 -11.20 5.43 -2.97
C VAL A 108 -9.82 4.86 -2.65
N GLY A 109 -9.72 3.55 -2.38
CA GLY A 109 -8.45 2.89 -2.06
C GLY A 109 -7.94 3.16 -0.64
N LEU A 110 -8.84 3.50 0.29
CA LEU A 110 -8.51 3.71 1.69
C LEU A 110 -7.99 2.43 2.34
N ARG A 111 -7.05 2.59 3.29
CA ARG A 111 -6.65 1.46 4.15
C ARG A 111 -7.75 1.18 5.16
N VAL A 112 -7.87 -0.08 5.59
CA VAL A 112 -8.80 -0.48 6.65
C VAL A 112 -8.64 0.36 7.93
N ASN A 113 -7.38 0.69 8.29
CA ASN A 113 -7.09 1.55 9.44
C ASN A 113 -7.47 3.02 9.24
N GLU A 114 -7.55 3.50 8.01
CA GLU A 114 -8.02 4.86 7.71
C GLU A 114 -9.55 4.87 7.73
N ALA A 115 -10.18 3.88 7.08
CA ALA A 115 -11.63 3.73 7.00
C ALA A 115 -12.30 3.62 8.39
N ARG A 116 -11.68 2.94 9.35
CA ARG A 116 -12.24 2.78 10.70
C ARG A 116 -12.31 4.08 11.52
N HIS A 117 -11.54 5.11 11.15
CA HIS A 117 -11.50 6.40 11.85
C HIS A 117 -12.23 7.51 11.08
N LEU A 118 -12.92 7.17 9.99
CA LEU A 118 -13.73 8.13 9.25
C LEU A 118 -14.96 8.50 10.06
N ASP A 119 -15.26 9.80 10.05
CA ASP A 119 -16.49 10.35 10.61
C ASP A 119 -17.24 11.14 9.52
N LEU A 120 -18.52 11.43 9.74
CA LEU A 120 -19.34 12.22 8.82
C LEU A 120 -18.77 13.63 8.61
N ALA A 121 -18.11 14.19 9.63
CA ALA A 121 -17.44 15.49 9.54
C ALA A 121 -16.24 15.52 8.57
N ASP A 122 -15.68 14.35 8.25
CA ASP A 122 -14.56 14.18 7.33
C ASP A 122 -15.01 14.18 5.86
N ILE A 123 -16.32 14.06 5.62
CA ILE A 123 -16.91 14.11 4.28
C ILE A 123 -17.28 15.56 3.98
N LYS A 124 -16.65 16.14 2.96
CA LYS A 124 -16.92 17.51 2.53
C LYS A 124 -17.62 17.50 1.19
N TRP A 125 -18.95 17.51 1.23
CA TRP A 125 -19.80 17.52 0.04
C TRP A 125 -19.66 18.80 -0.79
N ASP A 126 -19.40 19.94 -0.13
CA ASP A 126 -19.30 21.25 -0.79
C ASP A 126 -17.97 21.44 -1.55
N LEU A 127 -17.00 20.56 -1.33
CA LEU A 127 -15.68 20.65 -1.96
C LEU A 127 -15.67 19.92 -3.32
N GLY A 128 -16.10 20.64 -4.37
CA GLY A 128 -16.08 20.17 -5.76
C GLY A 128 -17.30 19.33 -6.17
N ARG A 129 -17.34 18.88 -7.43
CA ARG A 129 -18.53 18.22 -8.03
C ARG A 129 -18.92 16.89 -7.37
N PHE A 130 -17.95 16.18 -6.79
CA PHE A 130 -18.14 14.85 -6.21
C PHE A 130 -17.91 14.80 -4.69
N GLY A 131 -17.68 15.97 -4.07
CA GLY A 131 -17.20 16.07 -2.69
C GLY A 131 -15.75 15.61 -2.53
N LYS A 132 -15.15 15.87 -1.37
CA LYS A 132 -13.82 15.37 -1.00
C LYS A 132 -13.90 14.60 0.31
N LEU A 133 -13.10 13.54 0.42
CA LEU A 133 -12.92 12.80 1.65
C LEU A 133 -11.60 13.17 2.33
N HIS A 134 -11.70 13.69 3.55
CA HIS A 134 -10.55 14.06 4.36
C HIS A 134 -10.07 12.86 5.19
N VAL A 135 -8.79 12.48 5.05
CA VAL A 135 -8.21 11.36 5.81
C VAL A 135 -7.33 11.89 6.94
N ARG A 136 -7.88 11.99 8.14
CA ARG A 136 -7.17 12.49 9.34
C ARG A 136 -6.00 11.62 9.78
N HIS A 137 -6.12 10.29 9.66
CA HIS A 137 -5.14 9.32 10.15
C HIS A 137 -4.42 8.58 9.03
N GLY A 138 -4.04 9.30 7.98
CA GLY A 138 -3.29 8.77 6.84
C GLY A 138 -1.80 8.60 7.12
N LYS A 139 -1.09 7.97 6.17
CA LYS A 139 0.37 7.94 6.17
C LYS A 139 0.92 9.38 6.18
N GLY A 140 1.70 9.73 7.21
CA GLY A 140 2.24 11.08 7.40
C GLY A 140 1.43 11.97 8.33
N ALA A 141 0.22 11.57 8.77
CA ALA A 141 -0.63 12.35 9.68
C ALA A 141 0.00 12.64 11.06
N ARG A 142 1.04 11.89 11.46
CA ARG A 142 1.82 12.15 12.68
C ARG A 142 3.14 12.87 12.38
N GLY A 143 3.15 13.81 11.44
CA GLY A 143 4.32 14.65 11.15
C GLY A 143 5.50 13.95 10.48
N SER A 144 5.26 12.88 9.70
CA SER A 144 6.32 12.03 9.12
C SER A 144 6.49 12.11 7.59
N GLY A 145 5.85 13.07 6.92
CA GLY A 145 6.04 13.33 5.49
C GLY A 145 5.11 14.40 4.91
N PRO A 146 5.32 14.84 3.66
CA PRO A 146 4.51 15.88 3.01
C PRO A 146 3.04 15.49 2.96
N VAL A 147 2.18 16.41 3.43
CA VAL A 147 0.75 16.20 3.68
C VAL A 147 -0.08 16.39 2.42
N SER A 148 -0.57 15.30 1.85
CA SER A 148 -1.74 15.32 0.98
C SER A 148 -2.82 14.44 1.60
N ALA A 149 -3.60 15.00 2.54
CA ALA A 149 -4.63 14.30 3.30
C ALA A 149 -5.95 14.10 2.53
N TRP A 150 -5.95 14.36 1.23
CA TRP A 150 -7.14 14.38 0.39
C TRP A 150 -7.15 13.16 -0.53
N CYS A 151 -8.16 12.31 -0.37
CA CYS A 151 -8.47 11.33 -1.39
C CYS A 151 -9.42 11.96 -2.42
N ARG A 152 -9.27 11.55 -3.68
CA ARG A 152 -10.04 12.07 -4.81
C ARG A 152 -11.49 11.59 -4.74
#